data_AF-A0A376KLA8-F1
#
_entry.id   AF-A0A376KLA8-F1
#
_cell.length_a   1.000
_cell.length_b   1.000
_cell.length_c   1.000
_cell.angle_alpha   90.00
_cell.angle_beta   90.00
_cell.angle_gamma   90.00
#
_symmetry.space_group_name_H-M   'P 1'
#
loop_
_entity.id
_entity.type
_entity.pdbx_description
1 polymer ?
#
loop_
_entity_poly.entity_id
_entity_poly.type
_entity_poly.pdbx_seq_one_letter_code
_entity_poly.pdbx_strand_id
1 'polypeptide(L)'
;MPIDMAFAAAGYGFIYGLWPIAWIIVAAVFLYKLTVASGQFDIIRSSVISITDDQRLQVLLIGFSFGALLEGAAGFGAPVAITGALLVGLGFKPLYAAGLCLIANTAPVAFGALGVPILVAGQVTGIDPFHIGAMAGRQLPFLSVLVPFWLVAMMDGWKGVKETWPAALVAGGSFAVTQFFTSNYIGPELPDITSALVSIVSLALFLKVWRPKNTETAISMGQSAGAMVVNKPSSGGPVPSEYSLGQIIRAWSPFLILTVLVTIWTMKPFKALFAPGGAFYSLVINFQIPHLHQ
;
A
#
# COMPACT_ATOMS: atom_id res chain seq x y z
N MET A 1 -8.87 36.68 3.45
CA MET A 1 -8.97 36.31 2.03
C MET A 1 -10.16 37.05 1.43
N PRO A 2 -10.02 37.67 0.25
CA PRO A 2 -11.15 38.20 -0.51
C PRO A 2 -12.23 37.12 -0.74
N ILE A 3 -13.51 37.50 -0.69
CA ILE A 3 -14.65 36.55 -0.75
C ILE A 3 -14.70 35.81 -2.10
N ASP A 4 -14.39 36.51 -3.17
CA ASP A 4 -14.22 36.00 -4.53
C ASP A 4 -13.12 34.94 -4.63
N MET A 5 -11.95 35.19 -4.02
CA MET A 5 -10.88 34.19 -3.94
C MET A 5 -11.27 32.97 -3.09
N ALA A 6 -12.05 33.16 -2.03
CA ALA A 6 -12.52 32.05 -1.20
C ALA A 6 -13.48 31.13 -1.96
N PHE A 7 -14.43 31.68 -2.72
CA PHE A 7 -15.33 30.88 -3.57
C PHE A 7 -14.58 30.23 -4.74
N ALA A 8 -13.64 30.94 -5.37
CA ALA A 8 -12.82 30.38 -6.43
C ALA A 8 -11.97 29.20 -5.92
N ALA A 9 -11.32 29.34 -4.76
CA ALA A 9 -10.53 28.27 -4.15
C ALA A 9 -11.39 27.07 -3.74
N ALA A 10 -12.57 27.31 -3.18
CA ALA A 10 -13.52 26.24 -2.84
C ALA A 10 -14.00 25.48 -4.09
N GLY A 11 -14.35 26.20 -5.16
CA GLY A 11 -14.75 25.61 -6.43
C GLY A 11 -13.63 24.81 -7.09
N TYR A 12 -12.41 25.34 -7.09
CA TYR A 12 -11.23 24.63 -7.59
C TYR A 12 -10.97 23.34 -6.80
N GLY A 13 -10.95 23.43 -5.47
CA GLY A 13 -10.74 22.27 -4.60
C GLY A 13 -11.82 21.21 -4.81
N PHE A 14 -13.08 21.61 -4.98
CA PHE A 14 -14.18 20.69 -5.27
C PHE A 14 -13.99 19.97 -6.61
N ILE A 15 -13.67 20.70 -7.68
CA ILE A 15 -13.44 20.11 -9.02
C ILE A 15 -12.19 19.23 -9.01
N TYR A 16 -11.12 19.63 -8.32
CA TYR A 16 -9.92 18.84 -8.14
C TYR A 16 -10.18 17.57 -7.31
N GLY A 17 -11.03 17.64 -6.29
CA GLY A 17 -11.49 16.45 -5.58
C GLY A 17 -12.29 15.51 -6.48
N LEU A 18 -13.21 16.04 -7.27
CA LEU A 18 -14.16 15.27 -8.05
C LEU A 18 -13.54 14.66 -9.32
N TRP A 19 -12.60 15.37 -9.96
CA TRP A 19 -12.01 14.93 -11.22
C TRP A 19 -10.80 14.01 -11.00
N PRO A 20 -9.60 14.47 -10.60
CA PRO A 20 -8.46 13.56 -10.44
C PRO A 20 -8.59 12.61 -9.25
N ILE A 21 -9.04 13.07 -8.07
CA ILE A 21 -8.99 12.23 -6.86
C ILE A 21 -10.09 11.17 -6.85
N ALA A 22 -11.35 11.57 -7.02
CA ALA A 22 -12.47 10.62 -6.96
C ALA A 22 -12.36 9.56 -8.06
N TRP A 23 -11.83 9.90 -9.24
CA TRP A 23 -11.67 8.95 -10.33
C TRP A 23 -10.59 7.89 -10.03
N ILE A 24 -9.52 8.24 -9.32
CA ILE A 24 -8.53 7.26 -8.83
C ILE A 24 -9.19 6.27 -7.87
N ILE A 25 -9.99 6.77 -6.92
CA ILE A 25 -10.70 5.91 -5.95
C ILE A 25 -11.69 4.99 -6.67
N VAL A 26 -12.50 5.53 -7.58
CA VAL A 26 -13.47 4.74 -8.37
C VAL A 26 -12.75 3.67 -9.18
N ALA A 27 -11.65 4.00 -9.87
CA ALA A 27 -10.86 3.05 -10.63
C ALA A 27 -10.22 1.97 -9.75
N ALA A 28 -9.69 2.33 -8.58
CA ALA A 28 -9.10 1.39 -7.63
C ALA A 28 -10.13 0.43 -7.03
N VAL A 29 -11.30 0.94 -6.61
CA VAL A 29 -12.41 0.11 -6.13
C VAL A 29 -12.97 -0.77 -7.24
N PHE A 30 -13.04 -0.27 -8.47
CA PHE A 30 -13.43 -1.05 -9.63
C PHE A 30 -12.45 -2.20 -9.89
N LEU A 31 -11.13 -1.95 -9.86
CA LEU A 31 -10.10 -2.98 -9.99
C LEU A 31 -10.23 -4.06 -8.90
N TYR A 32 -10.48 -3.65 -7.66
CA TYR A 32 -10.74 -4.56 -6.55
C TYR A 32 -12.01 -5.40 -6.80
N LYS A 33 -13.13 -4.76 -7.14
CA LYS A 33 -14.41 -5.43 -7.43
C LYS A 33 -14.29 -6.40 -8.60
N LEU A 34 -13.51 -6.06 -9.63
CA LEU A 34 -13.22 -6.95 -10.76
C LEU A 34 -12.41 -8.17 -10.31
N THR A 35 -11.41 -7.98 -9.45
CA THR A 35 -10.60 -9.07 -8.88
C THR A 35 -11.44 -10.02 -8.01
N VAL A 36 -12.40 -9.48 -7.25
CA VAL A 36 -13.37 -10.26 -6.46
C VAL A 36 -14.36 -10.99 -7.38
N ALA A 37 -14.98 -10.30 -8.33
CA ALA A 37 -15.99 -10.88 -9.23
C ALA A 37 -15.41 -11.95 -10.15
N SER A 38 -14.12 -11.85 -10.51
CA SER A 38 -13.40 -12.85 -11.32
C SER A 38 -12.90 -14.06 -10.53
N GLY A 39 -13.15 -14.12 -9.22
CA GLY A 39 -12.68 -15.20 -8.33
C GLY A 39 -11.17 -15.22 -8.10
N GLN A 40 -10.42 -14.27 -8.67
CA GLN A 40 -8.97 -14.18 -8.49
C GLN A 40 -8.58 -13.83 -7.05
N PHE A 41 -9.48 -13.16 -6.33
CA PHE A 41 -9.28 -12.82 -4.93
C PHE A 41 -9.03 -14.04 -4.03
N ASP A 42 -9.70 -15.16 -4.27
CA ASP A 42 -9.49 -16.38 -3.48
C ASP A 42 -8.12 -17.00 -3.75
N ILE A 43 -7.62 -16.86 -4.98
CA ILE A 43 -6.26 -17.28 -5.35
C ILE A 43 -5.22 -16.38 -4.65
N ILE A 44 -5.44 -15.06 -4.62
CA ILE A 44 -4.58 -14.13 -3.87
C ILE A 44 -4.56 -14.52 -2.38
N ARG A 45 -5.73 -14.74 -1.78
CA ARG A 45 -5.85 -15.19 -0.39
C ARG A 45 -5.10 -16.50 -0.13
N SER A 46 -5.30 -17.51 -0.99
CA SER A 46 -4.59 -18.80 -0.93
C SER A 46 -3.08 -18.64 -1.06
N SER A 47 -2.62 -17.75 -1.94
CA SER A 47 -1.20 -17.47 -2.13
C SER A 47 -0.56 -16.90 -0.86
N VAL A 48 -1.25 -16.03 -0.11
CA VAL A 48 -0.71 -15.49 1.15
C VAL A 48 -0.69 -16.53 2.26
N ILE A 49 -1.78 -17.31 2.43
CA ILE A 49 -1.82 -18.40 3.42
C ILE A 49 -0.72 -19.42 3.19
N SER A 50 -0.40 -19.71 1.92
CA SER A 50 0.67 -20.67 1.60
C SER A 50 2.08 -20.18 1.95
N ILE A 51 2.28 -18.87 2.16
CA ILE A 51 3.55 -18.32 2.65
C ILE A 51 3.66 -18.53 4.16
N THR A 52 2.59 -18.25 4.91
CA THR A 52 2.59 -18.35 6.37
C THR A 52 1.18 -18.52 6.95
N ASP A 53 1.05 -19.39 7.96
CA ASP A 53 -0.17 -19.50 8.77
C ASP A 53 -0.20 -18.54 9.96
N ASP A 54 0.93 -17.91 10.29
CA ASP A 54 1.01 -16.98 11.41
C ASP A 54 0.29 -15.67 11.08
N GLN A 55 -0.73 -15.33 11.85
CA GLN A 55 -1.54 -14.13 11.64
C GLN A 55 -0.72 -12.83 11.72
N ARG A 56 0.29 -12.77 12.60
CA ARG A 56 1.16 -11.59 12.74
C ARG A 56 1.91 -11.35 11.44
N LEU A 57 2.43 -12.42 10.84
CA LEU A 57 3.15 -12.36 9.56
C LEU A 57 2.21 -12.07 8.37
N GLN A 58 0.97 -12.56 8.39
CA GLN A 58 -0.04 -12.22 7.39
C GLN A 58 -0.36 -10.72 7.40
N VAL A 59 -0.42 -10.09 8.58
CA VAL A 59 -0.62 -8.63 8.69
C VAL A 59 0.57 -7.85 8.14
N LEU A 60 1.81 -8.34 8.32
CA LEU A 60 2.99 -7.69 7.73
C LEU A 60 3.04 -7.81 6.20
N LEU A 61 2.61 -8.96 5.65
CA LEU A 61 2.53 -9.16 4.20
C LEU A 61 1.39 -8.35 3.58
N ILE A 62 0.18 -8.43 4.14
CA ILE A 62 -1.02 -7.83 3.56
C ILE A 62 -1.19 -6.39 4.02
N GLY A 63 -1.32 -6.16 5.32
CA GLY A 63 -1.66 -4.85 5.87
C GLY A 63 -0.55 -3.83 5.66
N PHE A 64 0.71 -4.22 5.93
CA PHE A 64 1.86 -3.33 5.78
C PHE A 64 2.39 -3.30 4.35
N SER A 65 2.91 -4.42 3.83
CA SER A 65 3.65 -4.39 2.57
C SER A 65 2.74 -4.26 1.35
N PHE A 66 1.72 -5.12 1.21
CA PHE A 66 0.76 -5.00 0.11
C PHE A 66 -0.12 -3.75 0.22
N GLY A 67 -0.49 -3.36 1.44
CA GLY A 67 -1.17 -2.07 1.70
C GLY A 67 -0.37 -0.90 1.18
N ALA A 68 0.92 -0.83 1.47
CA ALA A 68 1.80 0.22 0.96
C ALA A 68 1.93 0.21 -0.57
N LEU A 69 1.89 -0.96 -1.22
CA LEU A 69 1.88 -1.04 -2.68
C LEU A 69 0.64 -0.36 -3.27
N LEU A 70 -0.52 -0.64 -2.68
CA LEU A 70 -1.78 -0.02 -3.08
C LEU A 70 -1.82 1.47 -2.73
N GLU A 71 -1.20 1.89 -1.62
CA GLU A 71 -1.11 3.31 -1.23
C GLU A 71 -0.27 4.10 -2.23
N GLY A 72 0.88 3.56 -2.62
CA GLY A 72 1.70 4.17 -3.66
C GLY A 72 0.93 4.33 -4.99
N ALA A 73 0.15 3.33 -5.40
CA ALA A 73 -0.55 3.36 -6.69
C ALA A 73 -1.89 4.12 -6.69
N ALA A 74 -2.69 4.01 -5.63
CA ALA A 74 -4.05 4.55 -5.56
C ALA A 74 -4.21 5.64 -4.49
N GLY A 75 -3.63 5.44 -3.30
CA GLY A 75 -3.77 6.32 -2.15
C GLY A 75 -5.21 6.51 -1.65
N PHE A 76 -5.43 7.60 -0.91
CA PHE A 76 -6.76 8.07 -0.46
C PHE A 76 -7.61 7.04 0.31
N GLY A 77 -6.97 6.15 1.07
CA GLY A 77 -7.64 5.18 1.94
C GLY A 77 -8.25 3.96 1.22
N ALA A 78 -8.22 3.92 -0.11
CA ALA A 78 -8.55 2.71 -0.87
C ALA A 78 -7.72 1.47 -0.45
N PRO A 79 -6.42 1.60 -0.14
CA PRO A 79 -5.59 0.47 0.32
C PRO A 79 -6.09 -0.16 1.60
N VAL A 80 -6.47 0.66 2.58
CA VAL A 80 -6.96 0.22 3.89
C VAL A 80 -8.25 -0.58 3.73
N ALA A 81 -9.15 -0.16 2.84
CA ALA A 81 -10.38 -0.88 2.56
C ALA A 81 -10.11 -2.26 1.93
N ILE A 82 -9.19 -2.34 0.96
CA ILE A 82 -8.86 -3.57 0.25
C ILE A 82 -8.11 -4.56 1.16
N THR A 83 -7.07 -4.10 1.86
CA THR A 83 -6.29 -4.95 2.76
C THR A 83 -7.09 -5.36 4.00
N GLY A 84 -7.93 -4.46 4.52
CA GLY A 84 -8.86 -4.78 5.60
C GLY A 84 -9.82 -5.90 5.19
N ALA A 85 -10.42 -5.83 4.00
CA ALA A 85 -11.28 -6.88 3.47
C ALA A 85 -10.53 -8.22 3.29
N LEU A 86 -9.27 -8.20 2.85
CA LEU A 86 -8.41 -9.39 2.77
C LEU A 86 -8.18 -10.02 4.15
N LEU A 87 -7.81 -9.22 5.15
CA LEU A 87 -7.61 -9.71 6.52
C LEU A 87 -8.90 -10.26 7.12
N VAL A 88 -10.06 -9.62 6.88
CA VAL A 88 -11.36 -10.17 7.28
C VAL A 88 -11.63 -11.51 6.60
N GLY A 89 -11.32 -11.61 5.31
CA GLY A 89 -11.35 -12.87 4.59
C GLY A 89 -10.50 -13.95 5.26
N LEU A 90 -9.34 -13.61 5.80
CA LEU A 90 -8.46 -14.52 6.54
C LEU A 90 -8.94 -14.88 7.96
N GLY A 91 -10.06 -14.33 8.41
CA GLY A 91 -10.67 -14.65 9.70
C GLY A 91 -10.45 -13.60 10.80
N PHE A 92 -9.88 -12.44 10.48
CA PHE A 92 -9.76 -11.34 11.43
C PHE A 92 -11.12 -10.67 11.68
N LYS A 93 -11.35 -10.17 12.89
CA LYS A 93 -12.55 -9.37 13.21
C LYS A 93 -12.53 -8.07 12.39
N PRO A 94 -13.65 -7.65 11.74
CA PRO A 94 -13.68 -6.50 10.84
C PRO A 94 -13.10 -5.20 11.39
N LEU A 95 -13.53 -4.79 12.59
CA LEU A 95 -13.05 -3.55 13.21
C LEU A 95 -11.55 -3.62 13.55
N TYR A 96 -11.09 -4.80 13.96
CA TYR A 96 -9.70 -5.04 14.32
C TYR A 96 -8.78 -5.05 13.09
N ALA A 97 -9.19 -5.74 12.03
CA ALA A 97 -8.50 -5.74 10.74
C ALA A 97 -8.38 -4.33 10.16
N ALA A 98 -9.48 -3.56 10.17
CA ALA A 98 -9.48 -2.17 9.72
C ALA A 98 -8.50 -1.31 10.54
N GLY A 99 -8.50 -1.46 11.87
CA GLY A 99 -7.56 -0.76 12.75
C GLY A 99 -6.10 -1.09 12.46
N LEU A 100 -5.76 -2.38 12.29
CA LEU A 100 -4.41 -2.80 11.93
C LEU A 100 -3.98 -2.24 10.57
N CYS A 101 -4.85 -2.26 9.57
CA CYS A 101 -4.55 -1.70 8.25
C CYS A 101 -4.37 -0.17 8.28
N LEU A 102 -5.18 0.55 9.07
CA LEU A 102 -5.03 2.00 9.26
C LEU A 102 -3.65 2.34 9.84
N ILE A 103 -3.24 1.60 10.88
CA ILE A 103 -1.94 1.82 11.53
C ILE A 103 -0.81 1.46 10.57
N ALA A 104 -0.92 0.32 9.86
CA ALA A 104 0.05 -0.13 8.89
C ALA A 104 0.28 0.91 7.77
N ASN A 105 -0.78 1.61 7.36
CA ASN A 105 -0.73 2.63 6.31
C ASN A 105 -0.04 3.94 6.72
N THR A 106 0.37 4.09 7.99
CA THR A 106 1.03 5.31 8.49
C THR A 106 2.43 5.51 7.88
N ALA A 107 3.13 4.43 7.56
CA ALA A 107 4.48 4.48 6.98
C ALA A 107 4.53 4.95 5.51
N PRO A 108 3.67 4.45 4.60
CA PRO A 108 3.71 4.86 3.19
C PRO A 108 3.11 6.25 2.91
N VAL A 109 2.04 6.65 3.60
CA VAL A 109 1.11 7.73 3.19
C VAL A 109 1.72 9.02 2.62
N ALA A 110 2.92 9.43 3.06
CA ALA A 110 3.61 10.59 2.53
C ALA A 110 3.90 10.50 1.01
N PHE A 111 4.16 9.31 0.48
CA PHE A 111 4.43 9.09 -0.94
C PHE A 111 3.25 8.42 -1.68
N GLY A 112 2.08 8.40 -1.04
CA GLY A 112 0.86 7.82 -1.59
C GLY A 112 0.38 8.54 -2.85
N ALA A 113 -0.44 7.84 -3.65
CA ALA A 113 -0.97 8.31 -4.92
C ALA A 113 0.12 8.93 -5.81
N LEU A 114 1.24 8.24 -5.99
CA LEU A 114 2.38 8.69 -6.81
C LEU A 114 3.02 9.97 -6.29
N GLY A 115 3.16 10.08 -4.98
CA GLY A 115 3.80 11.23 -4.34
C GLY A 115 2.98 12.51 -4.40
N VAL A 116 1.67 12.44 -4.71
CA VAL A 116 0.78 13.62 -4.76
C VAL A 116 0.92 14.52 -3.52
N PRO A 117 0.98 14.01 -2.26
CA PRO A 117 1.18 14.87 -1.10
C PRO A 117 2.47 15.70 -1.17
N ILE A 118 3.58 15.11 -1.61
CA ILE A 118 4.88 15.80 -1.76
C ILE A 118 4.88 16.75 -2.95
N LEU A 119 4.28 16.33 -4.07
CA LEU A 119 4.16 17.16 -5.28
C LEU A 119 3.34 18.42 -5.00
N VAL A 120 2.18 18.26 -4.36
CA VAL A 120 1.31 19.37 -3.96
C VAL A 120 2.01 20.26 -2.93
N ALA A 121 2.72 19.68 -1.95
CA ALA A 121 3.51 20.44 -0.98
C ALA A 121 4.57 21.32 -1.67
N GLY A 122 5.26 20.80 -2.69
CA GLY A 122 6.21 21.59 -3.48
C GLY A 122 5.54 22.68 -4.30
N GLN A 123 4.39 22.39 -4.91
CA GLN A 123 3.61 23.39 -5.66
C GLN A 123 3.17 24.57 -4.80
N VAL A 124 2.66 24.32 -3.58
CA VAL A 124 2.14 25.40 -2.72
C VAL A 124 3.25 26.18 -2.00
N THR A 125 4.41 25.56 -1.79
CA THR A 125 5.56 26.22 -1.11
C THR A 125 6.56 26.84 -2.08
N GLY A 126 6.53 26.47 -3.35
CA GLY A 126 7.56 26.82 -4.34
C GLY A 126 8.90 26.09 -4.13
N ILE A 127 8.95 25.12 -3.22
CA ILE A 127 10.14 24.29 -2.98
C ILE A 127 10.11 23.10 -3.93
N ASP A 128 11.26 22.70 -4.46
CA ASP A 128 11.38 21.51 -5.30
C ASP A 128 10.81 20.27 -4.56
N PRO A 129 9.75 19.61 -5.12
CA PRO A 129 9.19 18.38 -4.55
C PRO A 129 10.24 17.29 -4.31
N PHE A 130 11.31 17.26 -5.10
CA PHE A 130 12.40 16.30 -4.89
C PHE A 130 13.10 16.52 -3.55
N HIS A 131 13.34 17.77 -3.15
CA HIS A 131 13.95 18.07 -1.85
C HIS A 131 13.01 17.76 -0.69
N ILE A 132 11.72 18.08 -0.82
CA ILE A 132 10.71 17.75 0.20
C ILE A 132 10.64 16.22 0.36
N GLY A 133 10.56 15.50 -0.75
CA GLY A 133 10.51 14.03 -0.78
C GLY A 133 11.77 13.40 -0.17
N ALA A 134 12.95 13.89 -0.52
CA ALA A 134 14.20 13.41 0.05
C ALA A 134 14.29 13.67 1.56
N MET A 135 13.80 14.81 2.05
CA MET A 135 13.76 15.11 3.48
C MET A 135 12.80 14.19 4.23
N ALA A 136 11.57 14.04 3.73
CA ALA A 136 10.59 13.10 4.29
C ALA A 136 11.13 11.67 4.27
N GLY A 137 11.78 11.28 3.17
CA GLY A 137 12.39 9.97 2.96
C GLY A 137 13.65 9.69 3.80
N ARG A 138 14.18 10.69 4.52
CA ARG A 138 15.21 10.49 5.55
C ARG A 138 14.63 10.27 6.94
N GLN A 139 13.42 10.78 7.19
CA GLN A 139 12.75 10.71 8.49
C GLN A 139 11.80 9.51 8.59
N LEU A 140 11.04 9.24 7.53
CA LEU A 140 10.08 8.15 7.46
C LEU A 140 10.67 6.75 7.63
N PRO A 141 11.89 6.43 7.13
CA PRO A 141 12.50 5.11 7.32
C PRO A 141 12.52 4.63 8.78
N PHE A 142 12.71 5.53 9.74
CA PHE A 142 12.68 5.19 11.16
C PHE A 142 11.30 4.68 11.60
N LEU A 143 10.23 5.34 11.14
CA LEU A 143 8.85 4.92 11.39
C LEU A 143 8.52 3.65 10.62
N SER A 144 8.97 3.52 9.37
CA SER A 144 8.75 2.34 8.53
C SER A 144 9.34 1.06 9.14
N VAL A 145 10.48 1.17 9.85
CA VAL A 145 11.01 0.04 10.63
C VAL A 145 10.16 -0.23 11.86
N LEU A 146 9.71 0.80 12.58
CA LEU A 146 8.99 0.68 13.84
C LEU A 146 7.57 0.13 13.67
N VAL A 147 6.86 0.51 12.60
CA VAL A 147 5.45 0.16 12.37
C VAL A 147 5.21 -1.37 12.37
N PRO A 148 6.00 -2.21 11.67
CA PRO A 148 5.90 -3.66 11.78
C PRO A 148 5.99 -4.20 13.21
N PHE A 149 6.90 -3.68 14.03
CA PHE A 149 7.01 -4.08 15.44
C PHE A 149 5.78 -3.65 16.24
N TRP A 150 5.28 -2.45 15.97
CA TRP A 150 4.09 -1.93 16.63
C TRP A 150 2.84 -2.76 16.30
N LEU A 151 2.66 -3.14 15.02
CA LEU A 151 1.56 -4.01 14.59
C LEU A 151 1.61 -5.35 15.31
N VAL A 152 2.78 -5.97 15.38
CA VAL A 152 2.97 -7.23 16.11
C VAL A 152 2.70 -7.06 17.60
N ALA A 153 3.19 -5.97 18.20
CA ALA A 153 2.97 -5.67 19.62
C ALA A 153 1.49 -5.49 19.96
N MET A 154 0.70 -4.89 19.08
CA MET A 154 -0.75 -4.77 19.28
C MET A 154 -1.48 -6.11 19.18
N MET A 155 -0.96 -7.03 18.37
CA MET A 155 -1.59 -8.33 18.14
C MET A 155 -1.33 -9.33 19.26
N ASP A 156 -0.08 -9.42 19.72
CA ASP A 156 0.34 -10.49 20.65
C ASP A 156 1.35 -9.97 21.70
N GLY A 157 1.32 -8.66 21.94
CA GLY A 157 2.15 -8.01 22.95
C GLY A 157 3.66 -8.17 22.68
N TRP A 158 4.42 -8.05 23.76
CA TRP A 158 5.88 -8.16 23.72
C TRP A 158 6.37 -9.58 23.38
N LYS A 159 5.55 -10.60 23.67
CA LYS A 159 5.85 -11.99 23.30
C LYS A 159 5.88 -12.12 21.78
N GLY A 160 4.85 -11.63 21.09
CA GLY A 160 4.80 -11.68 19.63
C GLY A 160 5.97 -10.96 18.99
N VAL A 161 6.34 -9.79 19.52
CA VAL A 161 7.52 -9.06 19.04
C VAL A 161 8.78 -9.90 19.15
N LYS A 162 9.03 -10.56 20.29
CA LYS A 162 10.22 -11.41 20.47
C LYS A 162 10.22 -12.65 19.56
N GLU A 163 9.06 -13.13 19.16
CA GLU A 163 8.97 -14.32 18.30
C GLU A 163 9.10 -13.96 16.81
N THR A 164 8.60 -12.80 16.40
CA THR A 164 8.56 -12.39 14.99
C THR A 164 9.47 -11.21 14.65
N TRP A 165 10.34 -10.78 15.57
CA TRP A 165 11.28 -9.66 15.33
C TRP A 165 12.11 -9.81 14.05
N PRO A 166 12.58 -11.01 13.63
CA PRO A 166 13.38 -11.10 12.41
C PRO A 166 12.54 -10.77 11.18
N ALA A 167 11.29 -11.27 11.13
CA ALA A 167 10.38 -10.99 10.03
C ALA A 167 9.91 -9.53 10.02
N ALA A 168 9.63 -8.95 11.19
CA ALA A 168 9.30 -7.53 11.32
C ALA A 168 10.45 -6.63 10.86
N LEU A 169 11.69 -6.99 11.21
CA LEU A 169 12.89 -6.28 10.77
C LEU A 169 13.12 -6.42 9.27
N VAL A 170 12.90 -7.61 8.69
CA VAL A 170 13.01 -7.80 7.23
C VAL A 170 11.97 -6.96 6.51
N ALA A 171 10.71 -6.98 6.95
CA ALA A 171 9.64 -6.18 6.36
C ALA A 171 9.93 -4.68 6.45
N GLY A 172 10.09 -4.16 7.66
CA GLY A 172 10.31 -2.74 7.91
C GLY A 172 11.66 -2.24 7.39
N GLY A 173 12.72 -3.02 7.55
CA GLY A 173 14.08 -2.67 7.12
C GLY A 173 14.23 -2.64 5.62
N SER A 174 13.74 -3.65 4.90
CA SER A 174 13.80 -3.65 3.43
C SER A 174 12.92 -2.55 2.83
N PHE A 175 11.76 -2.29 3.43
CA PHE A 175 10.91 -1.15 3.08
C PHE A 175 11.65 0.18 3.29
N ALA A 176 12.17 0.41 4.50
CA ALA A 176 12.84 1.65 4.91
C ALA A 176 14.08 1.96 4.06
N VAL A 177 14.91 0.96 3.78
CA VAL A 177 16.10 1.12 2.94
C VAL A 177 15.70 1.50 1.52
N THR A 178 14.74 0.78 0.93
CA THR A 178 14.28 1.08 -0.44
C THR A 178 13.60 2.45 -0.51
N GLN A 179 12.77 2.78 0.48
CA GLN A 179 12.10 4.07 0.59
C GLN A 179 13.12 5.21 0.65
N PHE A 180 14.19 5.06 1.44
CA PHE A 180 15.28 6.02 1.52
C PHE A 180 15.97 6.22 0.15
N PHE A 181 16.33 5.13 -0.53
CA PHE A 181 17.01 5.25 -1.83
C PHE A 181 16.12 5.87 -2.90
N THR A 182 14.89 5.38 -3.04
CA THR A 182 13.98 5.87 -4.08
C THR A 182 13.65 7.36 -3.88
N SER A 183 13.38 7.78 -2.64
CA SER A 183 13.07 9.18 -2.34
C SER A 183 14.26 10.14 -2.51
N ASN A 184 15.49 9.69 -2.26
CA ASN A 184 16.68 10.55 -2.33
C ASN A 184 17.31 10.61 -3.73
N TYR A 185 17.08 9.62 -4.59
CA TYR A 185 17.79 9.52 -5.88
C TYR A 185 16.88 9.47 -7.10
N ILE A 186 15.61 9.06 -6.95
CA ILE A 186 14.70 8.85 -8.08
C ILE A 186 13.62 9.93 -8.10
N GLY A 187 12.89 10.08 -7.00
CA GLY A 187 11.83 11.07 -6.84
C GLY A 187 10.76 10.66 -5.84
N PRO A 188 9.83 11.56 -5.52
CA PRO A 188 8.77 11.33 -4.54
C PRO A 188 7.65 10.38 -5.02
N GLU A 189 7.61 10.00 -6.29
CA GLU A 189 6.45 9.30 -6.85
C GLU A 189 6.52 7.77 -6.74
N LEU A 190 7.72 7.21 -6.65
CA LEU A 190 7.98 5.76 -6.61
C LEU A 190 8.32 5.14 -5.24
N PRO A 191 8.63 5.88 -4.14
CA PRO A 191 9.11 5.28 -2.90
C PRO A 191 8.22 4.16 -2.37
N ASP A 192 6.91 4.37 -2.26
CA ASP A 192 5.99 3.39 -1.69
C ASP A 192 5.86 2.13 -2.56
N ILE A 193 5.76 2.29 -3.88
CA ILE A 193 5.63 1.17 -4.81
C ILE A 193 6.87 0.28 -4.74
N THR A 194 8.04 0.90 -4.87
CA THR A 194 9.32 0.18 -4.90
C THR A 194 9.61 -0.48 -3.56
N SER A 195 9.44 0.24 -2.46
CA SER A 195 9.66 -0.28 -1.10
C SER A 195 8.69 -1.38 -0.72
N ALA A 196 7.42 -1.28 -1.10
CA ALA A 196 6.43 -2.32 -0.89
C ALA A 196 6.78 -3.60 -1.65
N LEU A 197 7.15 -3.51 -2.93
CA LEU A 197 7.56 -4.68 -3.72
C LEU A 197 8.79 -5.36 -3.11
N VAL A 198 9.82 -4.58 -2.77
CA VAL A 198 11.03 -5.13 -2.14
C VAL A 198 10.69 -5.76 -0.79
N SER A 199 9.81 -5.16 0.01
CA SER A 199 9.34 -5.72 1.29
C SER A 199 8.58 -7.03 1.11
N ILE A 200 7.61 -7.10 0.20
CA ILE A 200 6.86 -8.32 -0.09
C ILE A 200 7.81 -9.45 -0.50
N VAL A 201 8.71 -9.19 -1.46
CA VAL A 201 9.64 -10.20 -1.97
C VAL A 201 10.62 -10.63 -0.87
N SER A 202 11.22 -9.68 -0.15
CA SER A 202 12.19 -9.97 0.91
C SER A 202 11.56 -10.78 2.04
N LEU A 203 10.36 -10.37 2.50
CA LEU A 203 9.64 -11.07 3.54
C LEU A 203 9.19 -12.46 3.08
N ALA A 204 8.63 -12.59 1.87
CA ALA A 204 8.20 -13.88 1.33
C ALA A 204 9.38 -14.85 1.17
N LEU A 205 10.53 -14.39 0.68
CA LEU A 205 11.74 -15.21 0.57
C LEU A 205 12.30 -15.58 1.94
N PHE A 206 12.32 -14.64 2.89
CA PHE A 206 12.75 -14.90 4.26
C PHE A 206 11.89 -15.97 4.93
N LEU A 207 10.56 -15.90 4.78
CA LEU A 207 9.62 -16.86 5.34
C LEU A 207 9.68 -18.26 4.72
N LYS A 208 10.35 -18.42 3.56
CA LYS A 208 10.67 -19.76 3.02
C LYS A 208 11.76 -20.47 3.83
N VAL A 209 12.69 -19.72 4.43
CA VAL A 209 13.85 -20.26 5.14
C VAL A 209 13.66 -20.19 6.65
N TRP A 210 12.93 -19.19 7.14
CA TRP A 210 12.72 -18.93 8.55
C TRP A 210 11.23 -18.99 8.92
N ARG A 211 10.92 -19.56 10.09
CA ARG A 211 9.56 -19.60 10.65
C ARG A 211 9.59 -19.36 12.16
N PRO A 212 8.54 -18.73 12.73
CA PRO A 212 8.42 -18.59 14.17
C PRO A 212 8.22 -19.97 14.82
N LYS A 213 8.76 -20.14 16.04
CA LYS A 213 8.64 -21.41 16.80
C LYS A 213 7.21 -21.66 17.29
N ASN A 214 6.48 -20.59 17.61
CA ASN A 214 5.08 -20.62 18.01
C ASN A 214 4.27 -19.88 16.95
N THR A 215 3.36 -20.58 16.28
CA THR A 215 2.49 -20.01 15.25
C THR A 215 1.16 -19.61 15.89
N GLU A 216 0.85 -18.32 15.91
CA GLU A 216 -0.48 -17.86 16.32
C GLU A 216 -1.46 -18.03 15.13
N THR A 217 -2.39 -18.97 15.29
CA THR A 217 -3.46 -19.26 14.31
C THR A 217 -4.81 -18.77 14.84
N ALA A 218 -5.74 -18.51 13.91
CA ALA A 218 -7.04 -17.84 14.11
C ALA A 218 -7.93 -18.32 15.27
N ILE A 219 -7.64 -19.45 15.91
CA ILE A 219 -8.43 -20.02 17.01
C ILE A 219 -8.05 -19.39 18.37
N SER A 220 -6.87 -18.78 18.50
CA SER A 220 -6.36 -18.28 19.78
C SER A 220 -6.87 -16.87 20.15
N MET A 221 -7.09 -15.98 19.16
CA MET A 221 -7.63 -14.62 19.40
C MET A 221 -9.17 -14.60 19.48
N GLY A 222 -9.72 -15.30 20.47
CA GLY A 222 -11.05 -15.03 21.01
C GLY A 222 -12.09 -16.13 20.84
N GLN A 223 -12.09 -17.06 21.80
CA GLN A 223 -13.34 -17.58 22.37
C GLN A 223 -14.15 -16.41 22.93
N SER A 224 -14.87 -15.68 22.10
CA SER A 224 -16.00 -14.82 22.48
C SER A 224 -16.76 -14.37 21.22
N ALA A 225 -17.90 -15.04 21.04
CA ALA A 225 -19.06 -14.73 20.20
C ALA A 225 -18.85 -14.59 18.68
N GLY A 226 -19.23 -15.65 17.95
CA GLY A 226 -20.08 -15.50 16.76
C GLY A 226 -19.50 -15.76 15.37
N ALA A 227 -18.22 -16.11 15.21
CA ALA A 227 -17.68 -16.43 13.87
C ALA A 227 -17.80 -17.94 13.57
N MET A 228 -18.38 -18.28 12.40
CA MET A 228 -18.47 -19.66 11.92
C MET A 228 -17.08 -20.32 11.91
N VAL A 229 -16.99 -21.43 12.62
CA VAL A 229 -15.80 -22.27 12.75
C VAL A 229 -15.55 -22.96 11.41
N VAL A 230 -14.68 -22.38 10.58
CA VAL A 230 -14.03 -23.18 9.54
C VAL A 230 -12.97 -24.01 10.25
N ASN A 231 -13.36 -25.24 10.62
CA ASN A 231 -12.46 -26.27 11.11
C ASN A 231 -11.44 -26.56 10.01
N LYS A 232 -10.27 -25.92 10.09
CA LYS A 232 -9.10 -26.34 9.31
C LYS A 232 -8.34 -27.37 10.16
N PRO A 233 -7.97 -28.54 9.61
CA PRO A 233 -7.21 -29.52 10.36
C PRO A 233 -5.93 -28.90 10.89
N SER A 234 -5.72 -29.07 12.19
CA SER A 234 -4.51 -28.73 12.91
C SER A 234 -3.36 -29.64 12.47
N SER A 235 -2.80 -29.39 11.29
CA SER A 235 -1.51 -29.92 10.86
C SER A 235 -0.55 -28.73 10.74
N GLY A 236 0.41 -28.65 11.65
CA GLY A 236 1.29 -27.49 11.84
C GLY A 236 2.20 -27.17 10.66
N GLY A 237 1.71 -26.36 9.72
CA GLY A 237 2.50 -25.75 8.65
C GLY A 237 1.63 -25.20 7.51
N PRO A 238 2.15 -24.23 6.73
CA PRO A 238 1.40 -23.55 5.67
C PRO A 238 0.78 -24.55 4.73
N VAL A 239 -0.53 -24.44 4.53
CA VAL A 239 -1.23 -25.28 3.56
C VAL A 239 -0.70 -24.91 2.17
N PRO A 240 -0.12 -25.87 1.42
CA PRO A 240 0.36 -25.62 0.07
C PRO A 240 -0.75 -24.97 -0.75
N SER A 241 -0.41 -23.96 -1.55
CA SER A 241 -1.41 -23.40 -2.44
C SER A 241 -1.86 -24.48 -3.42
N GLU A 242 -3.18 -24.69 -3.51
CA GLU A 242 -3.79 -25.58 -4.51
C GLU A 242 -3.60 -25.03 -5.94
N TYR A 243 -3.10 -23.80 -6.07
CA TYR A 243 -2.91 -23.11 -7.34
C TYR A 243 -1.46 -23.12 -7.80
N SER A 244 -1.28 -23.28 -9.10
CA SER A 244 0.02 -23.17 -9.76
C SER A 244 0.57 -21.74 -9.70
N LEU A 245 1.90 -21.59 -9.81
CA LEU A 245 2.56 -20.28 -9.88
C LEU A 245 1.99 -19.37 -10.98
N GLY A 246 1.62 -19.94 -12.14
CA GLY A 246 1.00 -19.19 -13.22
C GLY A 246 -0.38 -18.64 -12.86
N GLN A 247 -1.19 -19.40 -12.12
CA GLN A 247 -2.48 -18.92 -11.62
C GLN A 247 -2.31 -17.83 -10.55
N ILE A 248 -1.30 -17.95 -9.68
CA ILE A 248 -0.98 -16.91 -8.69
C ILE A 248 -0.56 -15.63 -9.41
N ILE A 249 0.40 -15.69 -10.35
CA ILE A 249 0.84 -14.51 -11.10
C ILE A 249 -0.35 -13.89 -11.87
N ARG A 250 -1.22 -14.71 -12.46
CA ARG A 250 -2.43 -14.23 -13.13
C ARG A 250 -3.39 -13.54 -12.17
N ALA A 251 -3.57 -14.07 -10.96
CA ALA A 251 -4.43 -13.47 -9.94
C ALA A 251 -3.89 -12.12 -9.46
N TRP A 252 -2.57 -12.01 -9.33
CA TRP A 252 -1.87 -10.77 -8.98
C TRP A 252 -1.69 -9.79 -10.17
N SER A 253 -1.96 -10.24 -11.40
CA SER A 253 -1.72 -9.46 -12.63
C SER A 253 -2.38 -8.09 -12.67
N PRO A 254 -3.60 -7.85 -12.16
CA PRO A 254 -4.18 -6.50 -12.19
C PRO A 254 -3.33 -5.48 -11.41
N PHE A 255 -2.81 -5.88 -10.25
CA PHE A 255 -1.95 -5.04 -9.42
C PHE A 255 -0.53 -4.91 -10.01
N LEU A 256 0.00 -5.97 -10.62
CA LEU A 256 1.29 -5.91 -11.31
C LEU A 256 1.24 -5.01 -12.55
N ILE A 257 0.19 -5.13 -13.36
CA ILE A 257 -0.05 -4.27 -14.54
C ILE A 257 -0.20 -2.82 -14.09
N LEU A 258 -1.02 -2.56 -13.06
CA LEU A 258 -1.17 -1.23 -12.48
C LEU A 258 0.20 -0.66 -12.09
N THR A 259 0.99 -1.43 -11.35
CA THR A 259 2.34 -1.03 -10.88
C THR A 259 3.26 -0.70 -12.05
N VAL A 260 3.30 -1.53 -13.10
CA VAL A 260 4.13 -1.31 -14.28
C VAL A 260 3.69 -0.07 -15.05
N LEU A 261 2.40 0.08 -15.33
CA LEU A 261 1.86 1.23 -16.06
C LEU A 261 2.14 2.54 -15.34
N VAL A 262 1.88 2.55 -14.03
CA VAL A 262 2.14 3.69 -13.14
C VAL A 262 3.63 4.05 -13.13
N THR A 263 4.51 3.05 -13.03
CA THR A 263 5.95 3.26 -13.04
C THR A 263 6.39 3.90 -14.35
N ILE A 264 5.95 3.34 -15.48
CA ILE A 264 6.24 3.88 -16.83
C ILE A 264 5.74 5.32 -16.95
N TRP A 265 4.51 5.60 -16.53
CA TRP A 265 3.90 6.93 -16.59
C TRP A 265 4.68 7.97 -15.79
N THR A 266 5.33 7.52 -14.73
CA THR A 266 6.07 8.37 -13.79
C THR A 266 7.51 8.65 -14.25
N MET A 267 8.05 7.87 -15.20
CA MET A 267 9.41 8.05 -15.69
C MET A 267 9.57 9.39 -16.44
N LYS A 268 10.74 10.04 -16.27
CA LYS A 268 11.09 11.30 -16.95
C LYS A 268 10.87 11.26 -18.47
N PRO A 269 11.25 10.21 -19.22
CA PRO A 269 11.02 10.15 -20.66
C PRO A 269 9.55 10.15 -21.04
N PHE A 270 8.69 9.49 -20.27
CA PHE A 270 7.25 9.46 -20.54
C PHE A 270 6.61 10.82 -20.24
N LYS A 271 6.95 11.43 -19.09
CA LYS A 271 6.50 12.78 -18.75
C LYS A 271 6.92 13.82 -19.80
N ALA A 272 8.12 13.69 -20.38
CA ALA A 272 8.63 14.58 -21.41
C ALA A 272 7.78 14.59 -22.70
N LEU A 273 7.04 13.50 -22.99
CA LEU A 273 6.15 13.45 -24.15
C LEU A 273 4.96 14.41 -24.02
N PHE A 274 4.55 14.74 -22.79
CA PHE A 274 3.43 15.63 -22.47
C PHE A 274 3.88 17.02 -21.99
N ALA A 275 5.19 17.25 -21.87
CA ALA A 275 5.75 18.56 -21.54
C ALA A 275 5.61 19.54 -22.73
N PRO A 276 5.74 20.87 -22.51
CA PRO A 276 5.73 21.84 -23.60
C PRO A 276 6.75 21.47 -24.70
N GLY A 277 6.27 21.30 -25.93
CA GLY A 277 7.09 20.85 -27.07
C GLY A 277 7.21 19.32 -27.24
N GLY A 278 6.58 18.53 -26.38
CA GLY A 278 6.50 17.08 -26.48
C GLY A 278 5.49 16.58 -27.53
N ALA A 279 5.67 15.35 -27.99
CA ALA A 279 4.88 14.74 -29.07
C ALA A 279 3.36 14.66 -28.77
N PHE A 280 2.98 14.61 -27.49
CA PHE A 280 1.59 14.51 -27.03
C PHE A 280 1.11 15.76 -26.28
N TYR A 281 1.84 16.88 -26.36
CA TYR A 281 1.44 18.12 -25.70
C TYR A 281 0.04 18.61 -26.15
N SER A 282 -0.35 18.34 -27.40
CA SER A 282 -1.67 18.68 -27.94
C SER A 282 -2.85 18.00 -27.22
N LEU A 283 -2.59 16.92 -26.47
CA LEU A 283 -3.59 16.21 -25.67
C LEU A 283 -3.73 16.78 -24.25
N VAL A 284 -2.85 17.69 -23.84
CA VAL A 284 -2.86 18.28 -22.49
C VAL A 284 -3.80 19.48 -22.48
N ILE A 285 -4.96 19.30 -21.85
CA ILE A 285 -5.96 20.36 -21.67
C ILE A 285 -5.73 21.02 -20.31
N ASN A 286 -5.26 22.27 -20.31
CA ASN A 286 -5.07 23.07 -19.10
C ASN A 286 -6.26 24.03 -18.91
N PHE A 287 -6.97 23.88 -17.80
CA PHE A 287 -8.05 24.80 -17.43
C PHE A 287 -7.50 25.90 -16.51
N GLN A 288 -7.42 27.12 -17.03
CA GLN A 288 -7.10 28.31 -16.24
C GLN A 288 -8.33 28.72 -15.46
N ILE A 289 -8.25 28.67 -14.12
CA ILE A 289 -9.32 29.16 -13.26
C ILE A 289 -9.11 30.66 -13.01
N PRO A 290 -10.08 31.51 -13.39
CA PRO A 290 -10.03 32.95 -13.15
C PRO A 290 -9.78 33.25 -11.66
N HIS A 291 -9.03 34.32 -11.38
CA HIS A 291 -8.70 34.80 -10.01
C HIS A 291 -7.73 33.93 -9.18
N LEU A 292 -7.38 32.72 -9.63
CA LEU A 292 -6.42 31.84 -8.93
C LEU A 292 -5.08 31.67 -9.64
N HIS A 293 -5.07 31.73 -10.97
CA HIS A 293 -3.86 31.52 -11.78
C HIS A 293 -3.29 32.83 -12.35
N GLN A 294 -3.29 33.90 -11.55
CA GLN A 294 -2.71 35.20 -11.92
C GLN A 294 -1.21 35.28 -11.60
#